data_AF-A0A6C0B5R4-F1
#
_entry.id   AF-A0A6C0B5R4-F1
#
_cell.length_a   1.000
_cell.length_b   1.000
_cell.length_c   1.000
_cell.angle_alpha   90.00
_cell.angle_beta   90.00
_cell.angle_gamma   90.00
#
_symmetry.space_group_name_H-M   'P 1'
#
loop_
_entity.id
_entity.type
_entity.pdbx_description
1 polymer ?
#
loop_
_entity_poly.entity_id
_entity_poly.type
_entity_poly.pdbx_seq_one_letter_code
_entity_poly.pdbx_strand_id
1 'polypeptide(L)'
;MVTNPIYLGDEGGELLNESGYDFEDITYDRYKTLFTPGGAVKGKEKLFPPKTVRYVQYRDGSKGLIPQILDYLLSARKNTRKKIKYKTIHTRDGELEGLYDSDKNIIKVDGEVITINKESIIDIKDTYNEFEQKVLDGLQQAFKVTANSLYGQLGAKTSDIYYKEIAASTTAVGRERLIIAKNFAIDTTNYPQKMDSGETIYLKNKITYGDTDSIFVEFQCLDGKGDKLIGRDARKRSIELAIYTEKKIQKNILRAPQNLEYEKTFDPFILLSKKRYVGNLYEHDPDKYKRKSMGIVLKRRDNAPIVKVIYGGIIDRIMKEKDIRPAIVFLKKSLRKLIKDYYPMKTLIVTKTLSSFYKDPDRIAHKVLADRIGERDPGNKPQINDRIPYVYIQTAKSVKLQGDRIENPQFIKEHNLKPDYEFYITNQIMKPVSQIFALCLDELPGFTKNITEFNNKYNVYLAKGKSENDSIKYMLECKRKEAAKILFRDILRILENKRENNTLITDYFINH
;
A
#
# COMPACT_ATOMS: atom_id res chain seq x y z
N MET A 1 -15.63 27.05 -15.05
CA MET A 1 -16.73 26.60 -14.18
C MET A 1 -17.74 27.72 -14.14
N VAL A 2 -18.99 27.43 -14.42
CA VAL A 2 -20.07 28.42 -14.40
C VAL A 2 -20.41 28.75 -12.95
N THR A 3 -20.37 30.03 -12.60
CA THR A 3 -20.80 30.54 -11.29
C THR A 3 -22.12 31.30 -11.37
N ASN A 4 -22.49 31.79 -12.56
CA ASN A 4 -23.73 32.53 -12.78
C ASN A 4 -24.91 31.55 -13.00
N PRO A 5 -25.97 31.60 -12.18
CA PRO A 5 -27.12 30.70 -12.28
C PRO A 5 -27.83 30.68 -13.63
N ILE A 6 -27.76 31.76 -14.41
CA ILE A 6 -28.45 31.85 -15.72
C ILE A 6 -27.96 30.82 -16.74
N TYR A 7 -26.73 30.33 -16.58
CA TYR A 7 -26.12 29.33 -17.48
C TYR A 7 -26.23 27.90 -16.93
N LEU A 8 -27.04 27.69 -15.90
CA LEU A 8 -27.33 26.36 -15.32
C LEU A 8 -28.71 25.86 -15.80
N GLY A 9 -28.96 24.56 -15.66
CA GLY A 9 -30.19 23.94 -16.17
C GLY A 9 -30.15 23.76 -17.69
N ASP A 10 -31.27 23.33 -18.26
CA ASP A 10 -31.37 23.03 -19.69
C ASP A 10 -31.31 24.32 -20.53
N GLU A 11 -32.11 25.34 -20.17
CA GLU A 11 -32.11 26.67 -20.80
C GLU A 11 -30.73 27.34 -20.76
N GLY A 12 -30.04 27.30 -19.61
CA GLY A 12 -28.69 27.83 -19.49
C GLY A 12 -27.66 27.06 -20.33
N GLY A 13 -27.93 25.79 -20.64
CA GLY A 13 -27.12 24.98 -21.54
C GLY A 13 -27.30 25.39 -23.00
N GLU A 14 -28.53 25.70 -23.39
CA GLU A 14 -28.84 26.27 -24.71
C GLU A 14 -28.13 27.63 -24.89
N LEU A 15 -28.20 28.51 -23.89
CA LEU A 15 -27.49 29.79 -23.92
C LEU A 15 -25.97 29.65 -24.09
N LEU A 16 -25.36 28.66 -23.42
CA LEU A 16 -23.92 28.38 -23.58
C LEU A 16 -23.62 27.88 -25.00
N ASN A 17 -24.46 26.98 -25.52
CA ASN A 17 -24.32 26.44 -26.86
C ASN A 17 -24.44 27.53 -27.94
N GLU A 18 -25.42 28.44 -27.80
CA GLU A 18 -25.60 29.63 -28.65
C GLU A 18 -24.40 30.57 -28.56
N SER A 19 -23.84 30.71 -27.35
CA SER A 19 -22.65 31.53 -27.09
C SER A 19 -21.34 30.88 -27.58
N GLY A 20 -21.40 29.73 -28.25
CA GLY A 20 -20.23 29.06 -28.84
C GLY A 20 -19.45 28.15 -27.90
N TYR A 21 -20.03 27.77 -26.76
CA TYR A 21 -19.39 26.91 -25.77
C TYR A 21 -20.07 25.57 -25.64
N ASP A 22 -19.29 24.53 -25.43
CA ASP A 22 -19.80 23.24 -24.96
C ASP A 22 -19.73 23.19 -23.43
N PHE A 23 -20.37 22.20 -22.80
CA PHE A 23 -20.31 22.07 -21.35
C PHE A 23 -20.40 20.62 -20.88
N GLU A 24 -19.94 20.40 -19.65
CA GLU A 24 -20.06 19.14 -18.94
C GLU A 24 -20.53 19.39 -17.50
N ASP A 25 -21.60 18.72 -17.11
CA ASP A 25 -22.14 18.77 -15.76
C ASP A 25 -21.57 17.65 -14.90
N ILE A 26 -20.98 18.03 -13.77
CA ILE A 26 -20.44 17.09 -12.79
C ILE A 26 -21.24 17.20 -11.50
N THR A 27 -21.78 16.07 -11.08
CA THR A 27 -22.54 15.95 -9.83
C THR A 27 -21.68 15.30 -8.76
N TYR A 28 -21.62 15.91 -7.57
CA TYR A 28 -20.90 15.36 -6.43
C TYR A 28 -21.69 15.41 -5.13
N ASP A 29 -21.42 14.42 -4.29
CA ASP A 29 -22.01 14.31 -2.96
C ASP A 29 -21.50 15.41 -2.02
N ARG A 30 -22.42 16.01 -1.27
CA ARG A 30 -22.11 16.96 -0.20
C ARG A 30 -22.18 16.27 1.15
N TYR A 31 -21.34 16.71 2.08
CA TYR A 31 -21.32 16.17 3.45
C TYR A 31 -21.24 17.28 4.49
N LYS A 32 -21.98 17.12 5.59
CA LYS A 32 -21.85 17.91 6.82
C LYS A 32 -21.05 17.11 7.84
N THR A 33 -20.04 17.75 8.44
CA THR A 33 -19.25 17.10 9.50
C THR A 33 -20.01 17.24 10.82
N LEU A 34 -20.21 16.13 11.51
CA LEU A 34 -20.82 16.08 12.84
C LEU A 34 -19.69 16.04 13.87
N PHE A 35 -19.80 16.87 14.90
CA PHE A 35 -18.85 16.92 16.00
C PHE A 35 -19.47 16.35 17.28
N THR A 36 -18.64 15.78 18.15
CA THR A 36 -19.02 15.46 19.52
C THR A 36 -19.08 16.76 20.34
N PRO A 37 -19.72 16.76 21.53
CA PRO A 37 -19.71 17.93 22.41
C PRO A 37 -18.29 18.42 22.75
N GLY A 38 -17.30 17.52 22.80
CA GLY A 38 -15.88 17.84 23.01
C GLY A 38 -15.11 18.25 21.75
N GLY A 39 -15.79 18.55 20.64
CA GLY A 39 -15.18 19.05 19.40
C GLY A 39 -14.50 17.99 18.52
N ALA A 40 -14.55 16.70 18.88
CA ALA A 40 -14.01 15.63 18.04
C ALA A 40 -14.96 15.31 16.88
N VAL A 41 -14.45 14.94 15.71
CA VAL A 41 -15.31 14.53 14.58
C VAL A 41 -16.03 13.22 14.93
N LYS A 42 -17.35 13.27 15.06
CA LYS A 42 -18.24 12.13 15.31
C LYS A 42 -18.52 11.34 14.03
N GLY A 43 -18.63 12.04 12.90
CA GLY A 43 -18.96 11.44 11.61
C GLY A 43 -19.22 12.47 10.53
N LYS A 44 -19.68 11.98 9.38
CA LYS A 44 -20.13 12.83 8.27
C LYS A 44 -21.52 12.37 7.84
N GLU A 45 -22.42 13.32 7.67
CA GLU A 45 -23.77 13.11 7.16
C GLU A 45 -23.82 13.55 5.69
N LYS A 46 -24.34 12.69 4.82
CA LYS A 46 -24.52 13.01 3.39
C LYS A 46 -25.70 13.96 3.27
N LEU A 47 -25.49 15.10 2.59
CA LEU A 47 -26.51 16.10 2.32
C LEU A 47 -27.21 15.79 1.00
N PHE A 48 -28.53 15.95 0.98
CA PHE A 48 -29.35 15.87 -0.22
C PHE A 48 -30.01 17.24 -0.50
N PRO A 49 -30.18 17.62 -1.78
CA PRO A 49 -29.69 16.92 -2.98
C PRO A 49 -28.15 17.00 -3.15
N PRO A 50 -27.53 16.14 -3.98
CA PRO A 50 -26.15 16.33 -4.41
C PRO A 50 -26.00 17.67 -5.15
N LYS A 51 -24.77 18.17 -5.28
CA LYS A 51 -24.51 19.43 -6.00
C LYS A 51 -23.97 19.14 -7.38
N THR A 52 -24.62 19.72 -8.38
CA THR A 52 -24.17 19.74 -9.77
C THR A 52 -23.45 21.04 -10.05
N VAL A 53 -22.33 20.96 -10.75
CA VAL A 53 -21.57 22.12 -11.24
C VAL A 53 -21.29 21.95 -12.72
N ARG A 54 -21.40 23.05 -13.47
CA ARG A 54 -21.19 23.06 -14.92
C ARG A 54 -19.79 23.55 -15.27
N TYR A 55 -19.08 22.78 -16.10
CA TYR A 55 -17.77 23.13 -16.65
C TYR A 55 -17.91 23.47 -18.12
N VAL A 56 -17.59 24.72 -18.47
CA VAL A 56 -17.55 25.20 -19.85
C VAL A 56 -16.31 24.62 -20.55
N GLN A 57 -16.49 24.21 -21.80
CA GLN A 57 -15.45 23.75 -22.71
C GLN A 57 -15.43 24.65 -23.94
N TYR A 58 -14.25 25.15 -24.29
CA TYR A 58 -14.08 25.94 -25.51
C TYR A 58 -14.06 24.99 -26.71
N ARG A 59 -14.85 25.29 -27.75
CA ARG A 59 -14.95 24.46 -28.97
C ARG A 59 -13.65 24.39 -29.78
N ASP A 60 -12.79 25.38 -29.62
CA ASP A 60 -11.44 25.40 -30.20
C ASP A 60 -10.44 24.45 -29.47
N GLY A 61 -10.89 23.80 -28.40
CA GLY A 61 -10.06 22.92 -27.57
C GLY A 61 -9.11 23.66 -26.63
N SER A 62 -9.19 24.99 -26.55
CA SER A 62 -8.42 25.77 -25.59
C SER A 62 -8.83 25.43 -24.15
N LYS A 63 -7.86 25.56 -23.26
CA LYS A 63 -7.99 25.14 -21.86
C LYS A 63 -7.78 26.31 -20.94
N GLY A 64 -8.51 26.33 -19.83
CA GLY A 64 -8.23 27.27 -18.74
C GLY A 64 -6.88 27.02 -18.08
N LEU A 65 -6.46 27.95 -17.22
CA LEU A 65 -5.13 27.95 -16.59
C LEU A 65 -4.80 26.65 -15.84
N ILE A 66 -5.73 26.13 -15.04
CA ILE A 66 -5.49 24.91 -14.23
C ILE A 66 -5.24 23.68 -15.12
N PRO A 67 -6.10 23.34 -16.10
CA PRO A 67 -5.81 22.27 -17.05
C PRO A 67 -4.53 22.48 -17.88
N GLN A 68 -4.20 23.71 -18.29
CA GLN A 68 -2.94 24.00 -19.00
C GLN A 68 -1.71 23.67 -18.15
N ILE A 69 -1.70 24.10 -16.88
CA ILE A 69 -0.62 23.77 -15.93
C ILE A 69 -0.51 22.25 -15.76
N LEU A 70 -1.64 21.55 -15.63
CA LEU A 70 -1.65 20.10 -15.52
C LEU A 70 -1.11 19.41 -16.77
N ASP A 71 -1.50 19.84 -17.97
CA ASP A 71 -0.99 19.31 -19.22
C ASP A 71 0.52 19.48 -19.34
N TYR A 72 1.05 20.64 -18.96
CA TYR A 72 2.48 20.89 -18.90
C TYR A 72 3.17 19.90 -17.93
N LEU A 73 2.69 19.80 -16.68
CA LEU A 73 3.28 18.92 -15.68
C LEU A 73 3.23 17.44 -16.09
N LEU A 74 2.12 17.00 -16.68
CA LEU A 74 1.95 15.64 -17.18
C LEU A 74 2.88 15.36 -18.37
N SER A 75 3.00 16.31 -19.30
CA SER A 75 3.89 16.20 -20.46
C SER A 75 5.36 16.20 -20.04
N ALA A 76 5.77 17.11 -19.17
CA ALA A 76 7.12 17.18 -18.63
C ALA A 76 7.49 15.88 -17.88
N ARG A 77 6.56 15.36 -17.06
CA ARG A 77 6.72 14.07 -16.38
C ARG A 77 6.85 12.91 -17.38
N LYS A 78 6.01 12.87 -18.40
CA LYS A 78 6.04 11.83 -19.45
C LYS A 78 7.37 11.86 -20.21
N ASN A 79 7.82 13.04 -20.62
CA ASN A 79 9.09 13.21 -21.33
C ASN A 79 10.28 12.83 -20.45
N THR A 80 10.28 13.22 -19.17
CA THR A 80 11.33 12.81 -18.22
C THR A 80 11.38 11.28 -18.06
N ARG A 81 10.22 10.61 -17.94
CA ARG A 81 10.16 9.14 -17.88
C ARG A 81 10.66 8.47 -19.17
N LYS A 82 10.47 9.10 -20.33
CA LYS A 82 11.01 8.62 -21.60
C LYS A 82 12.54 8.73 -21.61
N LYS A 83 13.10 9.86 -21.19
CA LYS A 83 14.56 10.09 -21.12
C LYS A 83 15.29 9.03 -20.28
N ILE A 84 14.71 8.61 -19.15
CA ILE A 84 15.27 7.51 -18.32
C ILE A 84 15.52 6.23 -19.13
N LYS A 85 14.73 5.97 -20.17
CA LYS A 85 14.82 4.78 -21.03
C LYS A 85 15.61 5.00 -22.31
N TYR A 86 16.25 6.16 -22.48
CA TYR A 86 17.02 6.43 -23.69
C TYR A 86 18.21 5.49 -23.79
N LYS A 87 18.46 5.07 -25.03
CA LYS A 87 19.61 4.30 -25.43
C LYS A 87 20.46 5.17 -26.33
N THR A 88 21.76 5.04 -26.17
CA THR A 88 22.77 5.60 -27.04
C THR A 88 23.26 4.49 -27.94
N ILE A 89 23.08 4.66 -29.25
CA ILE A 89 23.45 3.70 -30.29
C ILE A 89 24.64 4.26 -31.04
N HIS A 90 25.76 3.55 -30.95
CA HIS A 90 26.95 3.85 -31.73
C HIS A 90 26.82 3.13 -33.07
N THR A 91 26.78 3.89 -34.16
CA THR A 91 26.77 3.37 -35.52
C THR A 91 28.07 3.74 -36.24
N ARG A 92 28.33 3.13 -37.40
CA ARG A 92 29.45 3.54 -38.27
C ARG A 92 29.35 4.99 -38.76
N ASP A 93 28.13 5.52 -38.83
CA ASP A 93 27.83 6.85 -39.36
C ASP A 93 27.70 7.93 -38.27
N GLY A 94 27.81 7.54 -36.98
CA GLY A 94 27.70 8.46 -35.84
C GLY A 94 26.94 7.89 -34.64
N GLU A 95 26.60 8.76 -33.70
CA GLU A 95 25.93 8.42 -32.44
C GLU A 95 24.49 8.94 -32.44
N LEU A 96 23.55 8.08 -32.06
CA LEU A 96 22.12 8.41 -31.97
C LEU A 96 21.60 8.13 -30.56
N GLU A 97 20.88 9.10 -29.99
CA GLU A 97 20.31 8.98 -28.64
C GLU A 97 18.79 9.10 -28.65
N GLY A 98 18.09 8.18 -28.01
CA GLY A 98 16.63 8.21 -27.97
C GLY A 98 16.01 6.91 -27.53
N LEU A 99 14.69 6.80 -27.70
CA LEU A 99 13.96 5.57 -27.39
C LEU A 99 14.16 4.54 -28.50
N TYR A 100 15.00 3.54 -28.24
CA TYR A 100 15.25 2.44 -29.14
C TYR A 100 14.16 1.35 -29.02
N ASP A 101 13.63 0.92 -30.16
CA ASP A 101 12.73 -0.22 -30.32
C ASP A 101 13.46 -1.29 -31.13
N SER A 102 13.89 -2.37 -30.46
CA SER A 102 14.68 -3.45 -31.06
C SER A 102 13.90 -4.29 -32.06
N ASP A 103 12.59 -4.38 -31.91
CA ASP A 103 11.76 -5.21 -32.80
C ASP A 103 11.61 -4.52 -34.16
N LYS A 104 11.53 -3.19 -34.14
CA LYS A 104 11.36 -2.36 -35.35
C LYS A 104 12.66 -1.74 -35.86
N ASN A 105 13.75 -1.80 -35.10
CA ASN A 105 15.04 -1.16 -35.40
C ASN A 105 14.89 0.34 -35.66
N ILE A 106 14.10 1.00 -34.81
CA ILE A 106 13.90 2.44 -34.88
C ILE A 106 14.37 3.09 -33.58
N ILE A 107 14.94 4.28 -33.68
CA ILE A 107 15.17 5.17 -32.54
C ILE A 107 14.24 6.37 -32.65
N LYS A 108 13.61 6.74 -31.53
CA LYS A 108 12.72 7.89 -31.46
C LYS A 108 13.36 9.02 -30.66
N VAL A 109 13.56 10.16 -31.31
CA VAL A 109 14.15 11.37 -30.72
C VAL A 109 13.12 12.49 -30.84
N ASP A 110 12.61 12.97 -29.71
CA ASP A 110 11.65 14.09 -29.62
C ASP A 110 10.43 14.08 -30.58
N GLY A 111 10.05 12.90 -31.09
CA GLY A 111 8.91 12.73 -32.00
C GLY A 111 9.29 12.25 -33.39
N GLU A 112 10.55 12.40 -33.77
CA GLU A 112 11.10 11.88 -35.02
C GLU A 112 11.45 10.40 -34.88
N VAL A 113 11.24 9.64 -35.96
CA VAL A 113 11.52 8.20 -36.02
C VAL A 113 12.63 7.98 -37.03
N ILE A 114 13.78 7.51 -36.57
CA ILE A 114 14.94 7.20 -37.40
C ILE A 114 15.08 5.68 -37.46
N THR A 115 15.03 5.11 -38.68
CA THR A 115 15.28 3.68 -38.90
C THR A 115 16.78 3.43 -38.95
N ILE A 116 17.24 2.43 -38.22
CA ILE A 116 18.67 2.10 -38.10
C ILE A 116 18.94 0.80 -38.86
N ASN A 117 19.99 0.80 -39.67
CA ASN A 117 20.50 -0.42 -40.28
C ASN A 117 21.22 -1.26 -39.21
N LYS A 118 20.78 -2.51 -38.98
CA LYS A 118 21.38 -3.40 -37.99
C LYS A 118 22.88 -3.63 -38.21
N GLU A 119 23.33 -3.66 -39.45
CA GLU A 119 24.73 -3.94 -39.80
C GLU A 119 25.66 -2.76 -39.48
N SER A 120 25.12 -1.55 -39.33
CA SER A 120 25.92 -0.38 -38.96
C SER A 120 26.04 -0.19 -37.45
N ILE A 121 25.32 -0.97 -36.63
CA ILE A 121 25.35 -0.88 -35.16
C ILE A 121 26.64 -1.50 -34.62
N ILE A 122 27.39 -0.72 -33.86
CA ILE A 122 28.61 -1.14 -33.15
C ILE A 122 28.27 -1.52 -31.70
N ASP A 123 27.53 -0.66 -31.00
CA ASP A 123 27.17 -0.85 -29.59
C ASP A 123 25.85 -0.13 -29.25
N ILE A 124 25.15 -0.64 -28.23
CA ILE A 124 23.93 -0.04 -27.66
C ILE A 124 24.05 -0.02 -26.14
N LYS A 125 24.09 1.18 -25.56
CA LYS A 125 24.17 1.38 -24.11
C LYS A 125 23.03 2.24 -23.58
N ASP A 126 22.79 2.18 -22.28
CA ASP A 126 21.92 3.17 -21.63
C ASP A 126 22.58 4.56 -21.75
N THR A 127 21.82 5.55 -22.21
CA THR A 127 22.32 6.93 -22.34
C THR A 127 22.72 7.50 -21.00
N TYR A 128 21.93 7.23 -19.96
CA TYR A 128 22.14 7.73 -18.61
C TYR A 128 22.61 6.60 -17.69
N ASN A 129 23.62 6.88 -16.87
CA ASN A 129 24.09 5.94 -15.86
C ASN A 129 23.09 5.79 -14.69
N GLU A 130 23.33 4.85 -13.76
CA GLU A 130 22.40 4.57 -12.65
C GLU A 130 22.13 5.81 -11.76
N PHE A 131 23.13 6.66 -11.56
CA PHE A 131 22.97 7.88 -10.78
C PHE A 131 22.10 8.90 -11.52
N GLU A 132 22.37 9.15 -12.80
CA GLU A 132 21.59 10.07 -13.64
C GLU A 132 20.14 9.59 -13.81
N GLN A 133 19.92 8.28 -13.98
CA GLN A 133 18.58 7.70 -14.00
C GLN A 133 17.83 7.97 -12.69
N LYS A 134 18.50 7.91 -11.53
CA LYS A 134 17.91 8.28 -10.23
C LYS A 134 17.61 9.77 -10.13
N VAL A 135 18.44 10.64 -10.71
CA VAL A 135 18.18 12.09 -10.77
C VAL A 135 16.94 12.38 -11.63
N LEU A 136 16.86 11.78 -12.82
CA LEU A 136 15.69 11.89 -13.70
C LEU A 136 14.42 11.30 -13.06
N ASP A 137 14.54 10.19 -12.31
CA ASP A 137 13.42 9.66 -11.53
C ASP A 137 12.99 10.64 -10.43
N GLY A 138 13.94 11.29 -9.75
CA GLY A 138 13.66 12.38 -8.81
C GLY A 138 12.90 13.53 -9.46
N LEU A 139 13.30 13.95 -10.66
CA LEU A 139 12.64 15.00 -11.41
C LEU A 139 11.20 14.63 -11.84
N GLN A 140 10.97 13.43 -12.37
CA GLN A 140 9.60 13.00 -12.71
C GLN A 140 8.72 12.87 -11.47
N GLN A 141 9.29 12.46 -10.33
CA GLN A 141 8.59 12.45 -9.04
C GLN A 141 8.25 13.87 -8.58
N ALA A 142 9.14 14.85 -8.77
CA ALA A 142 8.87 16.25 -8.45
C ALA A 142 7.67 16.78 -9.26
N PHE A 143 7.63 16.56 -10.58
CA PHE A 143 6.47 16.92 -11.41
C PHE A 143 5.16 16.27 -10.91
N LYS A 144 5.22 14.98 -10.52
CA LYS A 144 4.07 14.27 -9.94
C LYS A 144 3.60 14.93 -8.64
N VAL A 145 4.52 15.25 -7.74
CA VAL A 145 4.21 15.87 -6.44
C VAL A 145 3.59 17.25 -6.67
N THR A 146 4.14 18.05 -7.58
CA THR A 146 3.60 19.37 -7.95
C THR A 146 2.18 19.26 -8.52
N ALA A 147 1.92 18.34 -9.45
CA ALA A 147 0.59 18.13 -10.02
C ALA A 147 -0.44 17.70 -8.95
N ASN A 148 -0.05 16.81 -8.05
CA ASN A 148 -0.90 16.40 -6.93
C ASN A 148 -1.11 17.54 -5.92
N SER A 149 -0.08 18.37 -5.69
CA SER A 149 -0.15 19.53 -4.81
C SER A 149 -1.12 20.57 -5.35
N LEU A 150 -1.12 20.82 -6.67
CA LEU A 150 -2.08 21.73 -7.31
C LEU A 150 -3.53 21.34 -6.98
N TYR A 151 -3.89 20.06 -7.13
CA TYR A 151 -5.20 19.56 -6.69
C TYR A 151 -5.42 19.76 -5.17
N GLY A 152 -4.41 19.49 -4.35
CA GLY A 152 -4.48 19.69 -2.91
C GLY A 152 -4.76 21.14 -2.50
N GLN A 153 -4.15 22.11 -3.20
CA GLN A 153 -4.36 23.54 -2.98
C GLN A 153 -5.81 23.96 -3.29
N LEU A 154 -6.41 23.44 -4.38
CA LEU A 154 -7.82 23.68 -4.69
C LEU A 154 -8.78 23.21 -3.58
N GLY A 155 -8.38 22.22 -2.77
CA GLY A 155 -9.16 21.71 -1.64
C GLY A 155 -8.85 22.33 -0.28
N ALA A 156 -7.80 23.15 -0.18
CA ALA A 156 -7.31 23.70 1.08
C ALA A 156 -7.90 25.10 1.34
N LYS A 157 -8.68 25.27 2.42
CA LYS A 157 -9.35 26.54 2.75
C LYS A 157 -8.41 27.73 2.94
N THR A 158 -7.16 27.47 3.29
CA THR A 158 -6.12 28.48 3.51
C THR A 158 -5.34 28.82 2.24
N SER A 159 -5.65 28.19 1.11
CA SER A 159 -4.99 28.43 -0.16
C SER A 159 -5.66 29.59 -0.90
N ASP A 160 -4.86 30.45 -1.53
CA ASP A 160 -5.37 31.55 -2.36
C ASP A 160 -6.14 31.06 -3.59
N ILE A 161 -5.87 29.82 -4.04
CA ILE A 161 -6.56 29.17 -5.16
C ILE A 161 -7.61 28.15 -4.68
N TYR A 162 -8.21 28.37 -3.51
CA TYR A 162 -9.22 27.47 -2.96
C TYR A 162 -10.51 27.45 -3.81
N TYR A 163 -10.76 26.32 -4.48
CA TYR A 163 -11.98 26.06 -5.25
C TYR A 163 -12.52 24.66 -4.91
N LYS A 164 -13.30 24.60 -3.83
CA LYS A 164 -13.86 23.35 -3.28
C LYS A 164 -14.62 22.52 -4.31
N GLU A 165 -15.39 23.17 -5.16
CA GLU A 165 -16.19 22.59 -6.24
C GLU A 165 -15.30 21.77 -7.18
N ILE A 166 -14.16 22.33 -7.60
CA ILE A 166 -13.20 21.66 -8.48
C ILE A 166 -12.62 20.42 -7.78
N ALA A 167 -12.15 20.57 -6.56
CA ALA A 167 -11.61 19.44 -5.79
C ALA A 167 -12.66 18.33 -5.59
N ALA A 168 -13.90 18.69 -5.28
CA ALA A 168 -15.00 17.75 -5.11
C ALA A 168 -15.33 17.01 -6.41
N SER A 169 -15.47 17.73 -7.52
CA SER A 169 -15.69 17.16 -8.86
C SER A 169 -14.57 16.20 -9.26
N THR A 170 -13.30 16.55 -9.04
CA THR A 170 -12.16 15.65 -9.30
C THR A 170 -12.32 14.32 -8.55
N THR A 171 -12.66 14.35 -7.26
CA THR A 171 -12.86 13.11 -6.50
C THR A 171 -14.10 12.33 -6.91
N ALA A 172 -15.15 13.01 -7.39
CA ALA A 172 -16.38 12.38 -7.84
C ALA A 172 -16.13 11.60 -9.14
N VAL A 173 -15.55 12.27 -10.15
CA VAL A 173 -15.17 11.65 -11.42
C VAL A 173 -14.17 10.51 -11.19
N GLY A 174 -13.15 10.70 -10.33
CA GLY A 174 -12.21 9.62 -10.01
C GLY A 174 -12.89 8.38 -9.41
N ARG A 175 -13.84 8.56 -8.49
CA ARG A 175 -14.63 7.46 -7.91
C ARG A 175 -15.53 6.79 -8.95
N GLU A 176 -16.18 7.58 -9.80
CA GLU A 176 -17.03 7.08 -10.88
C GLU A 176 -16.22 6.20 -11.85
N ARG A 177 -15.04 6.66 -12.30
CA ARG A 177 -14.16 5.89 -13.19
C ARG A 177 -13.70 4.57 -12.55
N LEU A 178 -13.43 4.57 -11.25
CA LEU A 178 -13.10 3.36 -10.51
C LEU A 178 -14.27 2.37 -10.46
N ILE A 179 -15.49 2.87 -10.25
CA ILE A 179 -16.72 2.05 -10.24
C ILE A 179 -16.98 1.46 -11.63
N ILE A 180 -16.78 2.24 -12.69
CA ILE A 180 -16.95 1.75 -14.06
C ILE A 180 -15.95 0.63 -14.35
N ALA A 181 -14.67 0.83 -14.03
CA ALA A 181 -13.65 -0.20 -14.22
C ALA A 181 -13.96 -1.47 -13.41
N LYS A 182 -14.43 -1.31 -12.17
CA LYS A 182 -14.89 -2.41 -11.32
C LYS A 182 -16.05 -3.18 -11.96
N ASN A 183 -17.09 -2.48 -12.42
CA ASN A 183 -18.29 -3.07 -12.99
C ASN A 183 -17.97 -3.80 -14.30
N PHE A 184 -17.17 -3.19 -15.16
CA PHE A 184 -16.70 -3.83 -16.39
C PHE A 184 -15.98 -5.15 -16.09
N ALA A 185 -15.08 -5.14 -15.09
CA ALA A 185 -14.27 -6.30 -14.74
C ALA A 185 -15.08 -7.50 -14.20
N ILE A 186 -16.19 -7.25 -13.50
CA ILE A 186 -17.04 -8.31 -12.91
C ILE A 186 -18.19 -8.75 -13.81
N ASP A 187 -18.54 -7.93 -14.80
CA ASP A 187 -19.61 -8.26 -15.74
C ASP A 187 -19.14 -9.40 -16.66
N THR A 188 -19.74 -10.57 -16.45
CA THR A 188 -19.38 -11.82 -17.11
C THR A 188 -19.53 -11.74 -18.63
N THR A 189 -20.45 -10.92 -19.12
CA THR A 189 -20.73 -10.77 -20.57
C THR A 189 -19.53 -10.22 -21.33
N ASN A 190 -18.63 -9.49 -20.65
CA ASN A 190 -17.41 -8.93 -21.24
C ASN A 190 -16.30 -9.97 -21.46
N TYR A 191 -16.45 -11.18 -20.91
CA TYR A 191 -15.42 -12.22 -20.90
C TYR A 191 -15.93 -13.58 -21.42
N PRO A 192 -16.36 -13.68 -22.69
CA PRO A 192 -16.67 -14.97 -23.30
C PRO A 192 -15.38 -15.77 -23.56
N GLN A 193 -15.41 -17.07 -23.27
CA GLN A 193 -14.36 -18.02 -23.61
C GLN A 193 -14.98 -19.21 -24.34
N LYS A 194 -14.47 -19.51 -25.54
CA LYS A 194 -14.87 -20.70 -26.29
C LYS A 194 -14.09 -21.91 -25.78
N MET A 195 -14.80 -22.97 -25.44
CA MET A 195 -14.25 -24.26 -24.99
C MET A 195 -13.93 -25.15 -26.20
N ASP A 196 -13.13 -26.19 -25.96
CA ASP A 196 -12.78 -27.23 -26.93
C ASP A 196 -14.04 -28.00 -27.38
N SER A 197 -15.06 -28.08 -26.52
CA SER A 197 -16.38 -28.64 -26.85
C SER A 197 -17.20 -27.79 -27.83
N GLY A 198 -16.75 -26.56 -28.13
CA GLY A 198 -17.49 -25.58 -28.93
C GLY A 198 -18.44 -24.69 -28.12
N GLU A 199 -18.70 -25.00 -26.84
CA GLU A 199 -19.51 -24.19 -25.94
C GLU A 199 -18.82 -22.86 -25.61
N THR A 200 -19.60 -21.78 -25.46
CA THR A 200 -19.07 -20.51 -24.95
C THR A 200 -19.47 -20.32 -23.50
N ILE A 201 -18.48 -20.26 -22.61
CA ILE A 201 -18.68 -19.95 -21.20
C ILE A 201 -18.30 -18.50 -20.92
N TYR A 202 -18.89 -17.92 -19.88
CA TYR A 202 -18.62 -16.54 -19.47
C TYR A 202 -17.87 -16.53 -18.13
N LEU A 203 -16.69 -15.92 -18.13
CA LEU A 203 -15.80 -15.94 -16.97
C LEU A 203 -16.36 -15.10 -15.82
N LYS A 204 -16.34 -15.67 -14.61
CA LYS A 204 -16.85 -15.09 -13.36
C LYS A 204 -15.72 -14.48 -12.55
N ASN A 205 -15.31 -13.27 -12.95
CA ASN A 205 -14.26 -12.51 -12.26
C ASN A 205 -14.75 -11.88 -10.96
N LYS A 206 -13.83 -11.59 -10.05
CA LYS A 206 -14.12 -10.96 -8.75
C LYS A 206 -13.20 -9.81 -8.45
N ILE A 207 -13.66 -8.85 -7.66
CA ILE A 207 -12.85 -7.73 -7.20
C ILE A 207 -12.34 -8.04 -5.80
N THR A 208 -11.03 -8.24 -5.68
CA THR A 208 -10.36 -8.58 -4.41
C THR A 208 -10.05 -7.32 -3.60
N TYR A 209 -9.67 -6.23 -4.27
CA TYR A 209 -9.26 -4.99 -3.63
C TYR A 209 -9.40 -3.79 -4.57
N GLY A 210 -9.46 -2.59 -4.00
CA GLY A 210 -9.38 -1.34 -4.73
C GLY A 210 -8.85 -0.23 -3.84
N ASP A 211 -8.00 0.63 -4.39
CA ASP A 211 -7.39 1.76 -3.69
C ASP A 211 -7.34 2.95 -4.65
N THR A 212 -8.26 3.91 -4.48
CA THR A 212 -8.37 5.22 -5.16
C THR A 212 -8.28 5.24 -6.68
N ASP A 213 -7.17 4.78 -7.24
CA ASP A 213 -6.72 4.79 -8.63
C ASP A 213 -6.38 3.38 -9.15
N SER A 214 -6.64 2.33 -8.37
CA SER A 214 -6.36 0.94 -8.76
C SER A 214 -7.48 -0.01 -8.34
N ILE A 215 -7.73 -1.03 -9.19
CA ILE A 215 -8.56 -2.19 -8.88
C ILE A 215 -7.72 -3.46 -8.99
N PHE A 216 -8.01 -4.43 -8.13
CA PHE A 216 -7.39 -5.75 -8.13
C PHE A 216 -8.47 -6.76 -8.46
N VAL A 217 -8.31 -7.38 -9.62
CA VAL A 217 -9.26 -8.34 -10.17
C VAL A 217 -8.67 -9.74 -10.02
N GLU A 218 -9.44 -10.63 -9.39
CA GLU A 218 -9.21 -12.07 -9.44
C GLU A 218 -9.94 -12.61 -10.67
N PHE A 219 -9.18 -12.87 -11.73
CA PHE A 219 -9.71 -13.42 -12.97
C PHE A 219 -9.96 -14.92 -12.83
N GLN A 220 -11.13 -15.38 -13.29
CA GLN A 220 -11.37 -16.81 -13.45
C GLN A 220 -10.57 -17.30 -14.65
N CYS A 221 -9.56 -18.14 -14.42
CA CYS A 221 -8.71 -18.69 -15.46
C CYS A 221 -9.04 -20.16 -15.68
N LEU A 222 -9.55 -20.49 -16.86
CA LEU A 222 -9.94 -21.85 -17.25
C LEU A 222 -9.17 -22.27 -18.49
N ASP A 223 -8.87 -23.57 -18.60
CA ASP A 223 -8.32 -24.15 -19.83
C ASP A 223 -9.40 -24.34 -20.91
N GLY A 224 -9.05 -25.00 -22.02
CA GLY A 224 -9.99 -25.30 -23.10
C GLY A 224 -11.11 -26.27 -22.73
N LYS A 225 -10.91 -27.07 -21.67
CA LYS A 225 -11.88 -28.07 -21.17
C LYS A 225 -12.79 -27.51 -20.08
N GLY A 226 -12.50 -26.30 -19.58
CA GLY A 226 -13.24 -25.67 -18.49
C GLY A 226 -12.63 -25.94 -17.11
N ASP A 227 -11.48 -26.59 -17.02
CA ASP A 227 -10.78 -26.85 -15.76
C ASP A 227 -10.02 -25.62 -15.29
N LYS A 228 -9.93 -25.45 -13.96
CA LYS A 228 -9.27 -24.29 -13.36
C LYS A 228 -7.75 -24.35 -13.58
N LEU A 229 -7.22 -23.34 -14.26
CA LEU A 229 -5.77 -23.15 -14.37
C LEU A 229 -5.17 -22.80 -13.01
N ILE A 230 -3.95 -23.28 -12.77
CA ILE A 230 -3.16 -22.98 -11.57
C ILE A 230 -1.73 -22.56 -11.91
N GLY A 231 -1.06 -21.93 -10.96
CA GLY A 231 0.36 -21.58 -11.09
C GLY A 231 0.66 -20.68 -12.30
N ARG A 232 1.66 -21.07 -13.10
CA ARG A 232 2.16 -20.26 -14.22
C ARG A 232 1.10 -20.01 -15.29
N ASP A 233 0.30 -21.02 -15.64
CA ASP A 233 -0.68 -20.90 -16.71
C ASP A 233 -1.85 -19.98 -16.32
N ALA A 234 -2.29 -20.08 -15.06
CA ALA A 234 -3.27 -19.14 -14.50
C ALA A 234 -2.75 -17.70 -14.51
N ARG A 235 -1.47 -17.51 -14.18
CA ARG A 235 -0.82 -16.20 -14.16
C ARG A 235 -0.74 -15.62 -15.57
N LYS A 236 -0.29 -16.39 -16.56
CA LYS A 236 -0.25 -15.98 -17.97
C LYS A 236 -1.65 -15.57 -18.44
N ARG A 237 -2.65 -16.41 -18.18
CA ARG A 237 -4.04 -16.13 -18.55
C ARG A 237 -4.59 -14.87 -17.85
N SER A 238 -4.24 -14.67 -16.58
CA SER A 238 -4.63 -13.46 -15.82
C SER A 238 -4.02 -12.18 -16.43
N ILE A 239 -2.76 -12.22 -16.88
CA ILE A 239 -2.09 -11.09 -17.54
C ILE A 239 -2.84 -10.74 -18.85
N GLU A 240 -3.15 -11.75 -19.67
CA GLU A 240 -3.88 -11.57 -20.93
C GLU A 240 -5.26 -10.93 -20.70
N LEU A 241 -6.04 -11.44 -19.74
CA LEU A 241 -7.36 -10.93 -19.38
C LEU A 241 -7.29 -9.51 -18.83
N ALA A 242 -6.27 -9.17 -18.05
CA ALA A 242 -6.07 -7.83 -17.52
C ALA A 242 -5.75 -6.82 -18.64
N ILE A 243 -4.88 -7.17 -19.59
CA ILE A 243 -4.56 -6.33 -20.76
C ILE A 243 -5.78 -6.19 -21.67
N TYR A 244 -6.58 -7.26 -21.85
CA TYR A 244 -7.85 -7.18 -22.57
C TYR A 244 -8.80 -6.19 -21.90
N THR A 245 -8.93 -6.27 -20.57
CA THR A 245 -9.78 -5.38 -19.76
C THR A 245 -9.36 -3.92 -19.91
N GLU A 246 -8.05 -3.64 -19.78
CA GLU A 246 -7.46 -2.34 -20.02
C GLU A 246 -7.86 -1.78 -21.39
N LYS A 247 -7.60 -2.53 -22.46
CA LYS A 247 -7.86 -2.09 -23.84
C LYS A 247 -9.34 -1.83 -24.10
N LYS A 248 -10.24 -2.66 -23.57
CA LYS A 248 -11.69 -2.50 -23.76
C LYS A 248 -12.21 -1.27 -23.02
N ILE A 249 -11.81 -1.06 -21.77
CA ILE A 249 -12.18 0.13 -21.00
C ILE A 249 -11.61 1.38 -21.65
N GLN A 250 -10.32 1.37 -22.03
CA GLN A 250 -9.68 2.50 -22.67
C GLN A 250 -10.36 2.90 -23.98
N LYS A 251 -10.75 1.92 -24.82
CA LYS A 251 -11.39 2.17 -26.11
C LYS A 251 -12.84 2.66 -26.00
N ASN A 252 -13.61 2.07 -25.08
CA ASN A 252 -15.06 2.24 -25.08
C ASN A 252 -15.55 3.25 -24.04
N ILE A 253 -14.73 3.63 -23.05
CA ILE A 253 -15.19 4.35 -21.85
C ILE A 253 -14.34 5.59 -21.58
N LEU A 254 -13.01 5.47 -21.62
CA LEU A 254 -12.12 6.55 -21.19
C LEU A 254 -11.86 7.56 -22.32
N ARG A 255 -11.86 8.84 -21.96
CA ARG A 255 -11.53 9.95 -22.86
C ARG A 255 -10.13 10.48 -22.57
N ALA A 256 -9.40 10.92 -23.58
CA ALA A 256 -8.11 11.57 -23.37
C ALA A 256 -8.26 12.78 -22.42
N PRO A 257 -7.34 13.01 -21.47
CA PRO A 257 -6.05 12.33 -21.27
C PRO A 257 -6.10 11.11 -20.30
N GLN A 258 -7.29 10.59 -19.97
CA GLN A 258 -7.42 9.44 -19.08
C GLN A 258 -6.81 8.20 -19.73
N ASN A 259 -5.95 7.52 -18.98
CA ASN A 259 -5.32 6.28 -19.41
C ASN A 259 -5.42 5.24 -18.30
N LEU A 260 -6.02 4.09 -18.60
CA LEU A 260 -5.93 2.90 -17.77
C LEU A 260 -4.77 2.05 -18.31
N GLU A 261 -3.93 1.53 -17.41
CA GLU A 261 -2.76 0.72 -17.77
C GLU A 261 -2.73 -0.52 -16.90
N TYR A 262 -2.56 -1.69 -17.51
CA TYR A 262 -2.17 -2.90 -16.80
C TYR A 262 -0.78 -2.67 -16.21
N GLU A 263 -0.68 -2.72 -14.88
CA GLU A 263 0.60 -2.52 -14.22
C GLU A 263 1.27 -3.85 -13.84
N LYS A 264 0.53 -4.75 -13.17
CA LYS A 264 1.09 -6.00 -12.63
C LYS A 264 0.03 -7.03 -12.24
N THR A 265 0.45 -8.29 -12.18
CA THR A 265 -0.27 -9.43 -11.61
C THR A 265 0.45 -9.90 -10.34
N PHE A 266 -0.29 -10.27 -9.29
CA PHE A 266 0.30 -10.80 -8.05
C PHE A 266 0.09 -12.31 -7.94
N ASP A 267 1.18 -13.08 -7.76
CA ASP A 267 1.11 -14.52 -7.49
C ASP A 267 2.35 -15.10 -6.76
N PRO A 268 2.28 -15.45 -5.47
CA PRO A 268 1.11 -15.36 -4.59
C PRO A 268 0.87 -13.91 -4.10
N PHE A 269 -0.30 -13.69 -3.50
CA PHE A 269 -0.74 -12.41 -2.96
C PHE A 269 -1.34 -12.56 -1.56
N ILE A 270 -0.89 -11.74 -0.60
CA ILE A 270 -1.40 -11.69 0.77
C ILE A 270 -1.92 -10.29 1.06
N LEU A 271 -3.24 -10.16 1.21
CA LEU A 271 -3.93 -8.92 1.57
C LEU A 271 -4.34 -8.94 3.04
N LEU A 272 -3.72 -8.07 3.86
CA LEU A 272 -4.01 -8.01 5.31
C LEU A 272 -5.11 -7.00 5.63
N SER A 273 -5.09 -5.85 4.95
CA SER A 273 -6.07 -4.76 5.08
C SER A 273 -5.79 -3.68 4.03
N LYS A 274 -6.62 -2.62 3.98
CA LYS A 274 -6.39 -1.46 3.09
C LYS A 274 -4.95 -0.94 3.23
N LYS A 275 -4.26 -0.77 2.11
CA LYS A 275 -2.85 -0.33 2.00
C LYS A 275 -1.84 -1.23 2.71
N ARG A 276 -2.20 -2.48 3.03
CA ARG A 276 -1.36 -3.43 3.77
C ARG A 276 -1.38 -4.79 3.10
N TYR A 277 -0.43 -5.04 2.21
CA TYR A 277 -0.32 -6.28 1.44
C TYR A 277 1.13 -6.61 1.07
N VAL A 278 1.36 -7.86 0.69
CA VAL A 278 2.62 -8.35 0.14
C VAL A 278 2.33 -9.35 -0.97
N GLY A 279 3.12 -9.32 -2.04
CA GLY A 279 2.97 -10.26 -3.15
C GLY A 279 4.19 -10.30 -4.04
N ASN A 280 4.32 -11.37 -4.81
CA ASN A 280 5.26 -11.45 -5.93
C ASN A 280 4.57 -10.80 -7.14
N LEU A 281 5.12 -9.68 -7.62
CA LEU A 281 4.57 -8.94 -8.75
C LEU A 281 5.20 -9.44 -10.05
N TYR A 282 4.37 -9.72 -11.05
CA TYR A 282 4.77 -10.03 -12.41
C TYR A 282 4.24 -8.90 -13.29
N GLU A 283 5.07 -8.44 -14.22
CA GLU A 283 4.66 -7.47 -15.24
C GLU A 283 4.16 -8.28 -16.46
N HIS A 284 4.67 -8.01 -17.66
CA HIS A 284 4.29 -8.77 -18.86
C HIS A 284 4.92 -10.17 -18.92
N ASP A 285 6.03 -10.38 -18.22
CA ASP A 285 6.71 -11.68 -18.15
C ASP A 285 6.13 -12.51 -16.99
N PRO A 286 5.48 -13.65 -17.26
CA PRO A 286 4.91 -14.50 -16.22
C PRO A 286 5.96 -15.24 -15.39
N ASP A 287 7.23 -15.27 -15.77
CA ASP A 287 8.28 -16.02 -15.08
C ASP A 287 9.15 -15.13 -14.18
N LYS A 288 9.22 -13.84 -14.49
CA LYS A 288 10.04 -12.88 -13.76
C LYS A 288 9.23 -12.05 -12.78
N TYR A 289 9.54 -12.17 -11.48
CA TYR A 289 8.88 -11.38 -10.44
C TYR A 289 9.81 -10.50 -9.61
N LYS A 290 9.19 -9.48 -9.01
CA LYS A 290 9.77 -8.71 -7.90
C LYS A 290 8.85 -8.81 -6.68
N ARG A 291 9.40 -9.08 -5.50
CA ARG A 291 8.59 -9.07 -4.26
C ARG A 291 8.28 -7.64 -3.85
N LYS A 292 7.00 -7.28 -3.75
CA LYS A 292 6.55 -5.97 -3.25
C LYS A 292 5.79 -6.12 -1.95
N SER A 293 6.06 -5.20 -1.04
CA SER A 293 5.30 -5.03 0.20
C SER A 293 4.86 -3.58 0.37
N MET A 294 3.62 -3.39 0.82
CA MET A 294 3.00 -2.09 1.06
C MET A 294 2.45 -2.04 2.49
N GLY A 295 2.79 -0.99 3.25
CA GLY A 295 2.21 -0.70 4.58
C GLY A 295 2.37 -1.75 5.69
N ILE A 296 3.06 -2.86 5.42
CA ILE A 296 3.35 -3.91 6.40
C ILE A 296 4.59 -3.57 7.23
N VAL A 297 4.81 -4.34 8.31
CA VAL A 297 5.89 -4.10 9.28
C VAL A 297 7.29 -4.06 8.64
N LEU A 298 7.51 -4.76 7.53
CA LEU A 298 8.79 -4.71 6.80
C LEU A 298 9.19 -3.30 6.33
N LYS A 299 8.21 -2.43 6.04
CA LYS A 299 8.43 -1.05 5.60
C LYS A 299 8.37 -0.02 6.72
N ARG A 300 7.93 -0.42 7.91
CA ARG A 300 7.81 0.44 9.09
C ARG A 300 9.19 0.69 9.73
N ARG A 301 9.41 1.89 10.26
CA ARG A 301 10.67 2.30 10.91
C ARG A 301 10.56 2.37 12.44
N ASP A 302 9.34 2.33 12.95
CA ASP A 302 8.99 2.49 14.36
C ASP A 302 9.08 1.19 15.19
N ASN A 303 9.30 0.05 14.53
CA ASN A 303 9.47 -1.26 15.17
C ASN A 303 10.96 -1.63 15.26
N ALA A 304 11.31 -2.40 16.29
CA ALA A 304 12.64 -2.98 16.42
C ALA A 304 12.96 -3.90 15.21
N PRO A 305 14.23 -3.95 14.76
CA PRO A 305 14.62 -4.81 13.63
C PRO A 305 14.26 -6.29 13.80
N ILE A 306 14.22 -6.82 15.03
CA ILE A 306 13.83 -8.22 15.32
C ILE A 306 12.44 -8.56 14.76
N VAL A 307 11.52 -7.58 14.76
CA VAL A 307 10.18 -7.78 14.20
C VAL A 307 10.26 -8.04 12.71
N LYS A 308 11.14 -7.34 11.98
CA LYS A 308 11.35 -7.56 10.55
C LYS A 308 12.02 -8.90 10.26
N VAL A 309 12.96 -9.32 11.11
CA VAL A 309 13.62 -10.64 11.00
C VAL A 309 12.58 -11.76 11.09
N ILE A 310 11.75 -11.74 12.14
CA ILE A 310 10.76 -12.81 12.37
C ILE A 310 9.61 -12.70 11.37
N TYR A 311 9.01 -11.52 11.21
CA TYR A 311 7.90 -11.31 10.29
C TYR A 311 8.31 -11.56 8.83
N GLY A 312 9.50 -11.11 8.43
CA GLY A 312 10.05 -11.34 7.10
C GLY A 312 10.26 -12.82 6.83
N GLY A 313 10.92 -13.54 7.74
CA GLY A 313 11.11 -14.98 7.61
C GLY A 313 9.80 -15.78 7.55
N ILE A 314 8.75 -15.34 8.24
CA ILE A 314 7.40 -15.95 8.14
C ILE A 314 6.82 -15.74 6.75
N ILE A 315 6.81 -14.50 6.26
CA ILE A 315 6.30 -14.17 4.93
C ILE A 315 7.08 -14.91 3.86
N ASP A 316 8.41 -14.95 3.94
CA ASP A 316 9.24 -15.59 2.92
C ASP A 316 8.94 -17.08 2.78
N ARG A 317 8.70 -17.77 3.91
CA ARG A 317 8.29 -19.18 3.93
C ARG A 317 6.90 -19.38 3.34
N ILE A 318 5.91 -18.61 3.79
CA ILE A 318 4.54 -18.71 3.25
C ILE A 318 4.54 -18.46 1.74
N MET A 319 5.26 -17.43 1.28
CA MET A 319 5.31 -17.05 -0.13
C MET A 319 6.06 -18.06 -1.01
N LYS A 320 7.06 -18.76 -0.46
CA LYS A 320 7.86 -19.76 -1.19
C LYS A 320 7.19 -21.14 -1.18
N GLU A 321 6.74 -21.57 -0.01
CA GLU A 321 6.29 -22.95 0.24
C GLU A 321 4.78 -23.10 0.02
N LYS A 322 4.02 -21.98 -0.02
CA LYS A 322 2.56 -21.96 -0.12
C LYS A 322 1.88 -22.79 0.99
N ASP A 323 2.55 -22.86 2.13
CA ASP A 323 2.16 -23.61 3.32
C ASP A 323 2.55 -22.80 4.56
N ILE A 324 1.65 -22.75 5.54
CA ILE A 324 1.82 -22.02 6.78
C ILE A 324 2.58 -22.80 7.86
N ARG A 325 2.61 -24.14 7.79
CA ARG A 325 3.24 -25.00 8.82
C ARG A 325 4.74 -24.72 8.97
N PRO A 326 5.54 -24.59 7.88
CA PRO A 326 6.96 -24.26 7.99
C PRO A 326 7.20 -22.88 8.62
N ALA A 327 6.30 -21.93 8.38
CA ALA A 327 6.36 -20.60 8.98
C ALA A 327 6.05 -20.63 10.49
N ILE A 328 5.15 -21.50 10.95
CA ILE A 328 4.86 -21.71 12.38
C ILE A 328 6.06 -22.32 13.10
N VAL A 329 6.68 -23.35 12.52
CA VAL A 329 7.90 -23.97 13.08
C VAL A 329 9.01 -22.92 13.21
N PHE A 330 9.21 -22.11 12.18
CA PHE A 330 10.17 -21.01 12.19
C PHE A 330 9.85 -19.97 13.27
N LEU A 331 8.58 -19.56 13.43
CA LEU A 331 8.14 -18.65 14.49
C LEU A 331 8.51 -19.22 15.86
N LYS A 332 8.09 -20.45 16.18
CA LYS A 332 8.36 -21.08 17.49
C LYS A 332 9.86 -21.16 17.78
N LYS A 333 10.68 -21.54 16.79
CA LYS A 333 12.15 -21.58 16.93
C LYS A 333 12.75 -20.19 17.17
N SER A 334 12.27 -19.18 16.44
CA SER A 334 12.76 -17.80 16.55
C SER A 334 12.41 -17.17 17.91
N LEU A 335 11.21 -17.43 18.42
CA LEU A 335 10.79 -16.95 19.75
C LEU A 335 11.64 -17.58 20.86
N ARG A 336 11.94 -18.89 20.78
CA ARG A 336 12.86 -19.56 21.71
C ARG A 336 14.28 -18.99 21.65
N LYS A 337 14.79 -18.72 20.44
CA LYS A 337 16.09 -18.07 20.27
C LYS A 337 16.13 -16.67 20.87
N LEU A 338 15.04 -15.91 20.75
CA LEU A 338 14.91 -14.57 21.32
C LEU A 338 15.02 -14.56 22.84
N ILE A 339 14.27 -15.43 23.54
CA ILE A 339 14.31 -15.48 25.01
C ILE A 339 15.61 -16.08 25.58
N LYS A 340 16.38 -16.80 24.75
CA LYS A 340 17.70 -17.36 25.08
C LYS A 340 18.87 -16.46 24.64
N ASP A 341 18.59 -15.20 24.29
CA ASP A 341 19.60 -14.20 23.95
C ASP A 341 20.48 -14.52 22.74
N TYR A 342 19.99 -15.32 21.79
CA TYR A 342 20.74 -15.64 20.56
C TYR A 342 20.76 -14.50 19.53
N TYR A 343 19.94 -13.46 19.70
CA TYR A 343 19.90 -12.32 18.79
C TYR A 343 20.70 -11.16 19.37
N PRO A 344 21.56 -10.50 18.58
CA PRO A 344 22.35 -9.40 19.10
C PRO A 344 21.44 -8.21 19.44
N MET A 345 21.81 -7.47 20.49
CA MET A 345 21.04 -6.31 21.00
C MET A 345 20.72 -5.28 19.90
N LYS A 346 21.57 -5.15 18.87
CA LYS A 346 21.30 -4.28 17.69
C LYS A 346 19.95 -4.55 17.02
N THR A 347 19.42 -5.78 17.13
CA THR A 347 18.11 -6.15 16.60
C THR A 347 16.94 -5.67 17.46
N LEU A 348 17.20 -5.27 18.69
CA LEU A 348 16.20 -4.78 19.64
C LEU A 348 16.10 -3.26 19.65
N ILE A 349 17.09 -2.55 19.11
CA ILE A 349 17.16 -1.09 19.13
C ILE A 349 15.98 -0.47 18.34
N VAL A 350 15.15 0.28 19.05
CA VAL A 350 14.11 1.15 18.47
C VAL A 350 14.68 2.55 18.36
N THR A 351 14.31 3.29 17.32
CA THR A 351 14.74 4.68 17.13
C THR A 351 13.53 5.59 16.92
N LYS A 352 13.45 6.69 17.68
CA LYS A 352 12.41 7.71 17.52
C LYS A 352 13.00 9.10 17.47
N THR A 353 12.44 9.94 16.60
CA THR A 353 12.84 11.35 16.47
C THR A 353 12.26 12.16 17.62
N LEU A 354 13.08 13.03 18.21
CA LEU A 354 12.66 13.99 19.22
C LEU A 354 11.94 15.17 18.56
N SER A 355 10.64 15.29 18.79
CA SER A 355 9.82 16.45 18.38
C SER A 355 10.17 17.69 19.18
N SER A 356 9.94 18.86 18.57
CA SER A 356 10.01 20.17 19.26
C SER A 356 8.90 20.35 20.30
N PHE A 357 7.76 19.67 20.14
CA PHE A 357 6.62 19.77 21.05
C PHE A 357 5.98 18.42 21.34
N TYR A 358 5.61 18.22 22.60
CA TYR A 358 4.76 17.14 23.08
C TYR A 358 3.68 17.70 24.00
N LYS A 359 2.43 17.26 23.82
CA LYS A 359 1.33 17.64 24.70
C LYS A 359 1.52 17.17 26.15
N ASP A 360 2.12 15.99 26.31
CA ASP A 360 2.39 15.36 27.62
C ASP A 360 3.78 14.71 27.57
N PRO A 361 4.86 15.49 27.80
CA PRO A 361 6.24 15.03 27.63
C PRO A 361 6.61 13.81 28.49
N ASP A 362 6.11 13.75 29.72
CA ASP A 362 6.46 12.73 30.73
C ASP A 362 5.93 11.33 30.36
N ARG A 363 4.92 11.26 29.48
CA ARG A 363 4.41 9.99 28.95
C ARG A 363 5.12 9.52 27.68
N ILE A 364 5.97 10.36 27.10
CA ILE A 364 6.68 10.03 25.85
C ILE A 364 8.01 9.38 26.19
N ALA A 365 8.09 8.06 25.99
CA ALA A 365 9.24 7.26 26.42
C ALA A 365 10.60 7.83 25.97
N HIS A 366 10.77 8.14 24.68
CA HIS A 366 12.03 8.64 24.15
C HIS A 366 12.35 10.09 24.55
N LYS A 367 11.36 10.86 25.01
CA LYS A 367 11.59 12.19 25.61
C LYS A 367 12.10 12.04 27.04
N VAL A 368 11.45 11.22 27.86
CA VAL A 368 11.89 10.88 29.23
C VAL A 368 13.32 10.34 29.22
N LEU A 369 13.64 9.44 28.27
CA LEU A 369 15.01 8.94 28.14
C LEU A 369 16.01 10.02 27.75
N ALA A 370 15.65 10.93 26.83
CA ALA A 370 16.54 12.02 26.43
C ALA A 370 16.84 12.98 27.60
N ASP A 371 15.84 13.27 28.44
CA ASP A 371 16.03 14.07 29.65
C ASP A 371 16.91 13.33 30.67
N ARG A 372 16.66 12.03 30.90
CA ARG A 372 17.50 11.20 31.78
C ARG A 372 18.96 11.12 31.30
N ILE A 373 19.20 11.06 29.99
CA ILE A 373 20.56 11.12 29.43
C ILE A 373 21.20 12.47 29.76
N GLY A 374 20.47 13.58 29.56
CA GLY A 374 20.98 14.91 29.87
C GLY A 374 21.19 15.18 31.36
N GLU A 375 20.42 14.56 32.25
CA GLU A 375 20.64 14.62 33.71
C GLU A 375 21.91 13.87 34.12
N ARG A 376 22.20 12.73 33.49
CA ARG A 376 23.40 11.93 33.75
C ARG A 376 24.65 12.55 33.15
N ASP A 377 24.54 13.09 31.94
CA ASP A 377 25.62 13.69 31.17
C ASP A 377 25.10 14.87 30.34
N PRO A 378 25.15 16.10 30.91
CA PRO A 378 24.66 17.30 30.24
C PRO A 378 25.32 17.57 28.88
N GLY A 379 26.56 17.13 28.68
CA GLY A 379 27.31 17.35 27.43
C GLY A 379 26.79 16.52 26.26
N ASN A 380 26.18 15.36 26.54
CA ASN A 380 25.65 14.43 25.55
C ASN A 380 24.11 14.45 25.46
N LYS A 381 23.47 15.53 25.92
CA LYS A 381 22.01 15.66 25.87
C LYS A 381 21.50 15.69 24.42
N PRO A 382 20.59 14.78 24.03
CA PRO A 382 20.03 14.77 22.70
C PRO A 382 19.20 16.02 22.37
N GLN A 383 19.30 16.49 21.13
CA GLN A 383 18.69 17.71 20.62
C GLN A 383 17.39 17.44 19.86
N ILE A 384 16.62 18.52 19.60
CA ILE A 384 15.41 18.46 18.78
C ILE A 384 15.78 17.96 17.38
N ASN A 385 14.94 17.07 16.82
CA ASN A 385 15.14 16.32 15.57
C ASN A 385 16.17 15.17 15.64
N ASP A 386 16.88 14.98 16.75
CA ASP A 386 17.73 13.81 16.92
C ASP A 386 16.92 12.52 17.00
N ARG A 387 17.53 11.42 16.55
CA ARG A 387 16.94 10.09 16.63
C ARG A 387 17.50 9.36 17.84
N ILE A 388 16.66 9.21 18.87
CA ILE A 388 17.02 8.57 20.15
C ILE A 388 16.94 7.05 19.99
N PRO A 389 18.07 6.32 20.09
CA PRO A 389 18.07 4.86 20.13
C PRO A 389 17.77 4.36 21.55
N TYR A 390 16.92 3.36 21.67
CA TYR A 390 16.60 2.76 22.96
C TYR A 390 16.19 1.29 22.85
N VAL A 391 16.33 0.57 23.96
CA VAL A 391 15.92 -0.84 24.11
C VAL A 391 15.08 -0.96 25.38
N TYR A 392 14.01 -1.74 25.32
CA TYR A 392 13.24 -2.09 26.51
C TYR A 392 14.04 -3.03 27.41
N ILE A 393 14.11 -2.72 28.70
CA ILE A 393 14.87 -3.44 29.73
C ILE A 393 13.94 -4.03 30.79
N GLN A 394 14.40 -5.09 31.45
CA GLN A 394 13.71 -5.69 32.57
C GLN A 394 13.74 -4.76 33.78
N THR A 395 12.61 -4.60 34.47
CA THR A 395 12.48 -3.77 35.67
C THR A 395 12.02 -4.62 36.85
N ALA A 396 12.56 -4.37 38.05
CA ALA A 396 12.26 -5.17 39.25
C ALA A 396 10.81 -5.00 39.77
N LYS A 397 10.11 -3.95 39.34
CA LYS A 397 8.71 -3.66 39.70
C LYS A 397 7.84 -3.59 38.45
N SER A 398 6.52 -3.73 38.64
CA SER A 398 5.52 -3.43 37.61
C SER A 398 5.49 -1.92 37.34
N VAL A 399 6.41 -1.45 36.49
CA VAL A 399 6.51 -0.04 36.13
C VAL A 399 5.51 0.27 35.00
N LYS A 400 4.61 1.22 35.24
CA LYS A 400 3.54 1.57 34.29
C LYS A 400 4.04 2.47 33.16
N LEU A 401 4.98 3.37 33.44
CA LEU A 401 5.47 4.34 32.46
C LEU A 401 6.49 3.70 31.52
N GLN A 402 6.33 3.95 30.22
CA GLN A 402 7.23 3.36 29.22
C GLN A 402 8.65 3.95 29.27
N GLY A 403 8.80 5.23 29.66
CA GLY A 403 10.10 5.89 29.77
C GLY A 403 11.03 5.20 30.76
N ASP A 404 10.48 4.60 31.81
CA ASP A 404 11.22 3.90 32.87
C ASP A 404 11.57 2.46 32.52
N ARG A 405 11.02 1.96 31.42
CA ARG A 405 11.26 0.61 30.91
C ARG A 405 12.22 0.58 29.73
N ILE A 406 12.82 1.72 29.37
CA ILE A 406 13.75 1.83 28.26
C ILE A 406 15.07 2.46 28.70
N GLU A 407 16.13 2.10 27.99
CA GLU A 407 17.46 2.63 28.23
C GLU A 407 18.29 2.70 26.94
N ASN A 408 19.31 3.55 26.94
CA ASN A 408 20.24 3.71 25.83
C ASN A 408 21.10 2.42 25.64
N PRO A 409 21.33 1.96 24.39
CA PRO A 409 22.11 0.74 24.14
C PRO A 409 23.53 0.74 24.74
N GLN A 410 24.19 1.90 24.81
CA GLN A 410 25.52 2.00 25.41
C GLN A 410 25.46 1.79 26.92
N PHE A 411 24.56 2.49 27.59
CA PHE A 411 24.35 2.36 29.04
C PHE A 411 23.98 0.93 29.44
N ILE A 412 23.15 0.25 28.63
CA ILE A 412 22.77 -1.16 28.83
C ILE A 412 23.99 -2.07 28.86
N LYS A 413 24.96 -1.86 27.96
CA LYS A 413 26.19 -2.66 27.91
C LYS A 413 27.08 -2.38 29.11
N GLU A 414 27.28 -1.12 29.45
CA GLU A 414 28.15 -0.69 30.56
C GLU A 414 27.65 -1.22 31.91
N HIS A 415 26.32 -1.28 32.08
CA HIS A 415 25.68 -1.66 33.35
C HIS A 415 25.10 -3.08 33.32
N ASN A 416 25.40 -3.88 32.29
CA ASN A 416 24.90 -5.25 32.12
C ASN A 416 23.38 -5.42 32.33
N LEU A 417 22.59 -4.46 31.84
CA LEU A 417 21.13 -4.51 31.94
C LEU A 417 20.55 -5.55 30.98
N LYS A 418 19.54 -6.28 31.42
CA LYS A 418 18.90 -7.34 30.60
C LYS A 418 17.75 -6.77 29.77
N PRO A 419 17.71 -7.04 28.44
CA PRO A 419 16.57 -6.67 27.62
C PRO A 419 15.27 -7.38 28.02
N ASP A 420 14.15 -6.67 27.92
CA ASP A 420 12.80 -7.21 28.12
C ASP A 420 12.29 -7.88 26.83
N TYR A 421 12.70 -9.14 26.62
CA TYR A 421 12.27 -9.94 25.48
C TYR A 421 10.74 -10.14 25.42
N GLU A 422 10.07 -10.20 26.58
CA GLU A 422 8.62 -10.36 26.65
C GLU A 422 7.90 -9.17 26.03
N PHE A 423 8.38 -7.95 26.27
CA PHE A 423 7.84 -6.75 25.61
C PHE A 423 7.93 -6.85 24.08
N TYR A 424 9.06 -7.27 23.52
CA TYR A 424 9.18 -7.42 22.07
C TYR A 424 8.23 -8.49 21.53
N ILE A 425 8.11 -9.62 22.22
CA ILE A 425 7.20 -10.71 21.84
C ILE A 425 5.76 -10.22 21.85
N THR A 426 5.31 -9.62 22.96
CA THR A 426 3.89 -9.31 23.19
C THR A 426 3.45 -8.03 22.48
N ASN A 427 4.24 -6.96 22.53
CA ASN A 427 3.87 -5.64 21.99
C ASN A 427 4.26 -5.46 20.53
N GLN A 428 5.36 -6.06 20.07
CA GLN A 428 5.86 -5.80 18.71
C GLN A 428 5.69 -6.97 17.74
N ILE A 429 5.94 -8.22 18.15
CA ILE A 429 5.93 -9.40 17.27
C ILE A 429 4.53 -10.01 17.16
N MET A 430 3.87 -10.24 18.29
CA MET A 430 2.62 -11.00 18.36
C MET A 430 1.53 -10.39 17.48
N LYS A 431 1.27 -9.08 17.62
CA LYS A 431 0.20 -8.42 16.86
C LYS A 431 0.33 -8.58 15.33
N PRO A 432 1.46 -8.22 14.69
CA PRO A 432 1.59 -8.37 13.24
C PRO A 432 1.65 -9.83 12.79
N VAL A 433 2.32 -10.72 13.54
CA VAL A 433 2.39 -12.15 13.19
C VAL A 433 1.01 -12.79 13.22
N SER A 434 0.25 -12.60 14.31
CA SER A 434 -1.11 -13.13 14.41
C SER A 434 -2.05 -12.57 13.36
N GLN A 435 -1.79 -11.36 12.83
CA GLN A 435 -2.60 -10.81 11.75
C GLN A 435 -2.43 -11.58 10.43
N ILE A 436 -1.21 -12.06 10.13
CA ILE A 436 -0.98 -12.92 8.95
C ILE A 436 -1.75 -14.23 9.10
N PHE A 437 -1.50 -14.94 10.19
CA PHE A 437 -2.09 -16.27 10.40
C PHE A 437 -3.61 -16.23 10.64
N ALA A 438 -4.17 -15.09 11.02
CA ALA A 438 -5.62 -14.93 11.10
C ALA A 438 -6.34 -15.00 9.75
N LEU A 439 -5.62 -14.80 8.63
CA LEU A 439 -6.18 -14.93 7.29
C LEU A 439 -6.50 -16.39 6.93
N CYS A 440 -5.80 -17.34 7.54
CA CYS A 440 -5.89 -18.78 7.33
C CYS A 440 -6.04 -19.49 8.70
N LEU A 441 -6.88 -18.93 9.58
CA LEU A 441 -7.06 -19.41 10.95
C LEU A 441 -7.55 -20.86 11.01
N ASP A 442 -8.37 -21.26 10.05
CA ASP A 442 -8.90 -22.61 9.85
C ASP A 442 -7.80 -23.64 9.49
N GLU A 443 -6.68 -23.21 8.92
CA GLU A 443 -5.54 -24.06 8.61
C GLU A 443 -4.56 -24.19 9.80
N LEU A 444 -4.72 -23.39 10.87
CA LEU A 444 -3.78 -23.39 11.99
C LEU A 444 -3.85 -24.70 12.79
N PRO A 445 -2.71 -25.40 13.00
CA PRO A 445 -2.65 -26.55 13.90
C PRO A 445 -3.09 -26.17 15.32
N GLY A 446 -4.13 -26.85 15.83
CA GLY A 446 -4.71 -26.59 17.15
C GLY A 446 -5.91 -25.62 17.15
N PHE A 447 -6.36 -25.14 15.99
CA PHE A 447 -7.67 -24.49 15.87
C PHE A 447 -8.77 -25.55 15.82
N THR A 448 -9.75 -25.46 16.73
CA THR A 448 -10.82 -26.47 16.90
C THR A 448 -12.22 -25.91 16.73
N LYS A 449 -12.36 -24.58 16.60
CA LYS A 449 -13.66 -23.90 16.49
C LYS A 449 -14.14 -23.91 15.05
N ASN A 450 -15.44 -23.68 14.84
CA ASN A 450 -15.94 -23.47 13.48
C ASN A 450 -15.60 -22.04 13.02
N ILE A 451 -14.90 -21.91 11.88
CA ILE A 451 -14.51 -20.60 11.33
C ILE A 451 -15.72 -19.71 10.99
N THR A 452 -16.89 -20.31 10.73
CA THR A 452 -18.14 -19.59 10.46
C THR A 452 -18.70 -18.87 11.70
N GLU A 453 -18.32 -19.25 12.92
CA GLU A 453 -18.70 -18.53 14.15
C GLU A 453 -18.22 -17.08 14.15
N PHE A 454 -17.18 -16.77 13.40
CA PHE A 454 -16.70 -15.39 13.24
C PHE A 454 -17.65 -14.53 12.40
N ASN A 455 -18.48 -15.14 11.53
CA ASN A 455 -19.53 -14.42 10.80
C ASN A 455 -20.59 -13.87 11.76
N ASN A 456 -20.86 -14.58 12.87
CA ASN A 456 -21.75 -14.07 13.91
C ASN A 456 -21.18 -12.78 14.54
N LYS A 457 -19.84 -12.65 14.66
CA LYS A 457 -19.21 -11.41 15.15
C LYS A 457 -19.42 -10.24 14.19
N TYR A 458 -19.38 -10.50 12.88
CA TYR A 458 -19.71 -9.52 11.85
C TYR A 458 -21.18 -9.10 11.93
N ASN A 459 -22.10 -10.06 11.95
CA ASN A 459 -23.55 -9.81 11.99
C ASN A 459 -23.98 -9.04 13.24
N VAL A 460 -23.42 -9.36 14.41
CA VAL A 460 -23.72 -8.64 15.66
C VAL A 460 -23.34 -7.17 15.58
N TYR A 461 -22.24 -6.81 14.91
CA TYR A 461 -21.82 -5.42 14.77
C TYR A 461 -22.67 -4.67 13.73
N LEU A 462 -23.05 -5.33 12.64
CA LEU A 462 -24.01 -4.78 11.69
C LEU A 462 -25.36 -4.50 12.36
N ALA A 463 -25.89 -5.43 13.16
CA ALA A 463 -27.13 -5.26 13.90
C ALA A 463 -27.08 -4.09 14.91
N LYS A 464 -25.88 -3.68 15.33
CA LYS A 464 -25.64 -2.47 16.16
C LYS A 464 -25.52 -1.18 15.34
N GLY A 465 -25.88 -1.20 14.06
CA GLY A 465 -25.81 -0.05 13.16
C GLY A 465 -24.38 0.37 12.77
N LYS A 466 -23.39 -0.52 12.91
CA LYS A 466 -22.01 -0.24 12.46
C LYS A 466 -21.87 -0.47 10.96
N SER A 467 -20.91 0.23 10.35
CA SER A 467 -20.59 0.05 8.93
C SER A 467 -20.02 -1.35 8.66
N GLU A 468 -20.21 -1.87 7.44
CA GLU A 468 -19.61 -3.14 7.00
C GLU A 468 -18.10 -3.18 7.25
N ASN A 469 -17.41 -2.08 6.96
CA ASN A 469 -15.96 -1.96 7.18
C ASN A 469 -15.59 -2.14 8.66
N ASP A 470 -16.37 -1.58 9.58
CA ASP A 470 -16.08 -1.68 11.02
C ASP A 470 -16.42 -3.09 11.54
N SER A 471 -17.49 -3.70 11.03
CA SER A 471 -17.85 -5.09 11.32
C SER A 471 -16.77 -6.06 10.83
N ILE A 472 -16.21 -5.86 9.62
CA ILE A 472 -15.08 -6.66 9.10
C ILE A 472 -13.84 -6.50 9.97
N LYS A 473 -13.48 -5.26 10.34
CA LYS A 473 -12.33 -5.01 11.22
C LYS A 473 -12.49 -5.73 12.56
N TYR A 474 -13.68 -5.70 13.14
CA TYR A 474 -13.96 -6.36 14.41
C TYR A 474 -13.83 -7.88 14.28
N MET A 475 -14.44 -8.48 13.25
CA MET A 475 -14.32 -9.91 12.96
C MET A 475 -12.84 -10.33 12.80
N LEU A 476 -12.05 -9.58 12.02
CA LEU A 476 -10.63 -9.85 11.81
C LEU A 476 -9.83 -9.71 13.11
N GLU A 477 -10.17 -8.75 13.97
CA GLU A 477 -9.54 -8.60 15.29
C GLU A 477 -9.85 -9.79 16.20
N CYS A 478 -11.06 -10.35 16.15
CA CYS A 478 -11.39 -11.59 16.85
C CYS A 478 -10.56 -12.77 16.32
N LYS A 479 -10.47 -12.95 15.00
CA LYS A 479 -9.62 -14.01 14.39
C LYS A 479 -8.15 -13.85 14.81
N ARG A 480 -7.63 -12.63 14.80
CA ARG A 480 -6.27 -12.30 15.25
C ARG A 480 -6.01 -12.69 16.69
N LYS A 481 -6.96 -12.43 17.60
CA LYS A 481 -6.83 -12.82 19.01
C LYS A 481 -6.77 -14.34 19.17
N GLU A 482 -7.56 -15.08 18.40
CA GLU A 482 -7.54 -16.54 18.44
C GLU A 482 -6.23 -17.11 17.88
N ALA A 483 -5.77 -16.60 16.73
CA ALA A 483 -4.46 -16.96 16.18
C ALA A 483 -3.32 -16.65 17.17
N ALA A 484 -3.38 -15.52 17.87
CA ALA A 484 -2.40 -15.15 18.90
C ALA A 484 -2.36 -16.18 20.03
N LYS A 485 -3.52 -16.60 20.55
CA LYS A 485 -3.60 -17.63 21.59
C LYS A 485 -2.93 -18.92 21.14
N ILE A 486 -3.23 -19.40 19.94
CA ILE A 486 -2.68 -20.67 19.44
C ILE A 486 -1.16 -20.57 19.25
N LEU A 487 -0.68 -19.52 18.58
CA LEU A 487 0.71 -19.40 18.16
C LEU A 487 1.67 -19.08 19.31
N PHE A 488 1.21 -18.30 20.29
CA PHE A 488 2.06 -17.76 21.36
C PHE A 488 1.84 -18.45 22.72
N ARG A 489 0.87 -19.34 22.89
CA ARG A 489 0.61 -20.04 24.17
C ARG A 489 1.88 -20.63 24.79
N ASP A 490 2.65 -21.39 24.01
CA ASP A 490 3.82 -22.10 24.53
C ASP A 490 4.90 -21.14 25.04
N ILE A 491 5.17 -20.05 24.31
CA ILE A 491 6.19 -19.07 24.71
C ILE A 491 5.72 -18.22 25.89
N LEU A 492 4.43 -17.85 25.93
CA LEU A 492 3.88 -17.06 27.03
C LEU A 492 3.89 -17.86 28.32
N ARG A 493 3.58 -19.16 28.27
CA ARG A 493 3.71 -20.06 29.42
C ARG A 493 5.15 -20.16 29.93
N ILE A 494 6.14 -20.23 29.03
CA ILE A 494 7.56 -20.22 29.42
C ILE A 494 7.92 -18.90 30.13
N LEU A 495 7.46 -17.76 29.61
CA LEU A 495 7.73 -16.44 30.19
C LEU A 495 7.05 -16.26 31.55
N GLU A 496 5.80 -16.72 31.68
CA GLU A 496 5.04 -16.70 32.92
C GLU A 496 5.70 -17.55 34.00
N ASN A 497 6.08 -18.78 33.68
CA ASN A 497 6.81 -19.65 34.61
C ASN A 497 8.14 -19.04 35.07
N LYS A 498 8.86 -18.38 34.15
CA LYS A 498 10.10 -17.66 34.49
C LYS A 498 9.87 -16.48 35.42
N ARG A 499 8.73 -15.79 35.30
CA ARG A 499 8.33 -14.70 36.21
C ARG A 499 7.98 -15.23 37.60
N GLU A 500 7.37 -16.41 37.66
CA GLU A 500 6.91 -17.06 38.89
C GLU A 500 7.97 -17.96 39.55
N ASN A 501 9.19 -18.03 38.99
CA ASN A 501 10.26 -18.95 39.40
C ASN A 501 9.84 -20.44 39.39
N ASN A 502 8.91 -20.82 38.51
CA ASN A 502 8.45 -22.18 38.34
C ASN A 502 9.30 -22.92 37.28
N THR A 503 9.88 -24.06 37.64
CA THR A 503 10.63 -24.92 36.71
C THR A 503 9.68 -25.79 35.89
N LEU A 504 9.81 -25.80 34.56
CA LEU A 504 9.04 -26.73 33.73
C LEU A 504 9.57 -28.17 33.93
N ILE A 505 8.66 -29.15 34.08
CA ILE A 505 9.02 -30.58 34.15
C ILE A 505 9.91 -31.01 32.97
N THR A 506 9.74 -30.40 31.79
CA THR A 506 10.57 -30.69 30.61
C THR A 506 12.04 -30.27 30.76
N ASP A 507 12.35 -29.30 31.62
CA ASP A 507 13.74 -28.88 31.89
C ASP A 507 14.40 -29.77 32.96
N TYR A 508 13.61 -30.57 33.68
CA TYR A 508 14.09 -31.55 34.66
C TYR A 508 14.73 -32.78 33.96
N PHE A 509 14.18 -33.21 32.82
CA PHE A 509 14.64 -34.39 32.07
C PHE A 509 15.73 -34.11 31.01
N ILE A 510 16.19 -32.86 30.88
CA ILE A 510 17.30 -32.51 29.97
C ILE A 510 18.63 -32.34 30.74
N ASN A 511 18.55 -32.17 32.07
CA ASN A 511 19.71 -31.95 32.94
C ASN A 511 20.03 -33.15 33.86
N HIS A 512 19.34 -34.28 33.65
CA HIS A 512 19.62 -35.61 34.19
C HIS A 512 19.57 -36.60 33.02
#